data_AF-A0A2I4EU98-F1
#
_entry.id   AF-A0A2I4EU98-F1
#
_cell.length_a   1.000
_cell.length_b   1.000
_cell.length_c   1.000
_cell.angle_alpha   90.00
_cell.angle_beta   90.00
_cell.angle_gamma   90.00
#
_symmetry.space_group_name_H-M   'P 1'
#
loop_
_entity.id
_entity.type
_entity.pdbx_description
1 polymer ?
#
loop_
_entity_poly.entity_id
_entity_poly.type
_entity_poly.pdbx_seq_one_letter_code
_entity_poly.pdbx_strand_id
1 'polypeptide(L)'
;MAFKALLFLFTCFIVVTSRVSSKDEELATKAVIVEAPVPSQAPAKVPAVKAPTHAPPAAPTYAPPPKETAPVPPVKPPAPAPPSPLPVRSKKDCIPLCDQRCQLHSRKRLCTRACMTCCDRCKCVPPGTFGNREKCGKCYTDMTTHGNKYKCP
;
A
#
# COMPACT_ATOMS: atom_id res chain seq x y z
N MET A 1 -15.97 -52.76 -9.96
CA MET A 1 -16.25 -51.57 -9.11
C MET A 1 -15.05 -51.14 -8.24
N ALA A 2 -14.24 -52.06 -7.70
CA ALA A 2 -13.11 -51.74 -6.82
C ALA A 2 -11.98 -50.89 -7.47
N PHE A 3 -11.68 -51.11 -8.75
CA PHE A 3 -10.60 -50.37 -9.44
C PHE A 3 -10.90 -48.87 -9.59
N LYS A 4 -12.18 -48.51 -9.78
CA LYS A 4 -12.63 -47.11 -9.88
C LYS A 4 -12.52 -46.38 -8.53
N ALA A 5 -12.78 -47.09 -7.43
CA ALA A 5 -12.59 -46.56 -6.07
C ALA A 5 -11.10 -46.36 -5.74
N LEU A 6 -10.23 -47.28 -6.15
CA LEU A 6 -8.79 -47.16 -5.95
C LEU A 6 -8.19 -45.98 -6.72
N LEU A 7 -8.61 -45.78 -7.98
CA LEU A 7 -8.20 -44.61 -8.77
C LEU A 7 -8.67 -43.30 -8.15
N PHE A 8 -9.91 -43.26 -7.63
CA PHE A 8 -10.45 -42.06 -6.99
C PHE A 8 -9.65 -41.70 -5.72
N LEU A 9 -9.35 -42.68 -4.86
CA LEU A 9 -8.54 -42.47 -3.66
C LEU A 9 -7.11 -42.01 -4.00
N PHE A 10 -6.50 -42.58 -5.04
CA PHE A 10 -5.14 -42.19 -5.47
C PHE A 10 -5.11 -40.75 -5.99
N THR A 11 -6.12 -40.33 -6.77
CA THR A 11 -6.22 -38.93 -7.24
C THR A 11 -6.46 -37.93 -6.11
N CYS A 12 -7.28 -38.29 -5.11
CA CYS A 12 -7.47 -37.45 -3.92
C CYS A 12 -6.16 -37.30 -3.13
N PHE A 13 -5.40 -38.38 -2.99
CA PHE A 13 -4.13 -38.36 -2.27
C PHE A 13 -3.09 -37.45 -2.95
N ILE A 14 -2.95 -37.53 -4.28
CA ILE A 14 -2.05 -36.67 -5.07
C ILE A 14 -2.42 -35.19 -4.95
N VAL A 15 -3.72 -34.85 -4.97
CA VAL A 15 -4.17 -33.46 -4.85
C VAL A 15 -3.90 -32.90 -3.44
N VAL A 16 -4.03 -33.72 -2.39
CA VAL A 16 -3.74 -33.30 -1.01
C VAL A 16 -2.23 -33.12 -0.79
N THR A 17 -1.38 -34.04 -1.27
CA THR A 17 0.08 -33.92 -1.12
C THR A 17 0.64 -32.72 -1.89
N SER A 18 0.09 -32.42 -3.06
CA SER A 18 0.50 -31.26 -3.87
C SER A 18 0.21 -29.92 -3.18
N ARG A 19 -0.83 -29.84 -2.33
CA ARG A 19 -1.13 -28.62 -1.55
C ARG A 19 -0.25 -28.42 -0.32
N VAL A 20 0.36 -29.49 0.19
CA VAL A 20 1.36 -29.45 1.26
C VAL A 20 2.74 -29.02 0.72
N SER A 21 3.06 -29.33 -0.53
CA SER A 21 4.38 -29.06 -1.12
C SER A 21 4.63 -27.60 -1.58
N SER A 22 3.62 -26.71 -1.59
CA SER A 22 3.82 -25.30 -2.02
C SER A 22 4.22 -24.33 -0.89
N LYS A 23 4.60 -24.80 0.30
CA LYS A 23 4.96 -23.90 1.43
C LYS A 23 6.34 -24.09 2.06
N ASP A 24 7.15 -25.06 1.61
CA ASP A 24 8.43 -25.39 2.27
C ASP A 24 9.61 -25.53 1.29
N GLU A 25 9.83 -24.54 0.42
CA GLU A 25 11.03 -24.49 -0.43
C GLU A 25 11.69 -23.09 -0.44
N GLU A 26 11.94 -22.50 0.74
CA GLU A 26 12.85 -21.34 0.89
C GLU A 26 13.67 -21.41 2.20
N LEU A 27 14.13 -22.59 2.61
CA LEU A 27 15.04 -22.71 3.76
C LEU A 27 16.09 -23.80 3.57
N ALA A 28 16.78 -23.80 2.43
CA ALA A 28 17.90 -24.71 2.21
C ALA A 28 18.97 -24.13 1.27
N THR A 29 19.29 -22.83 1.35
CA THR A 29 20.55 -22.32 0.76
C THR A 29 21.06 -21.09 1.49
N LYS A 30 21.57 -21.27 2.71
CA LYS A 30 22.73 -20.52 3.24
C LYS A 30 23.16 -21.04 4.62
N ALA A 31 23.91 -22.13 4.61
CA ALA A 31 24.84 -22.48 5.69
C ALA A 31 26.05 -23.15 5.04
N VAL A 32 27.22 -23.06 5.68
CA VAL A 32 28.59 -23.32 5.18
C VAL A 32 29.11 -22.08 4.43
N ILE A 33 30.05 -21.29 4.96
CA ILE A 33 31.38 -21.67 5.42
C ILE A 33 31.73 -20.91 6.71
N VAL A 34 32.11 -21.69 7.72
CA VAL A 34 32.87 -21.29 8.90
C VAL A 34 34.34 -21.20 8.48
N GLU A 35 35.00 -20.07 8.74
CA GLU A 35 36.44 -20.10 9.00
C GLU A 35 36.78 -19.08 10.10
N ALA A 36 37.47 -19.57 11.12
CA ALA A 36 38.06 -18.85 12.24
C ALA A 36 39.46 -19.46 12.47
N PRO A 37 40.39 -18.87 13.26
CA PRO A 37 40.66 -17.45 13.55
C PRO A 37 42.20 -17.09 13.56
N VAL A 38 42.51 -15.82 13.91
CA VAL A 38 43.77 -15.27 14.55
C VAL A 38 44.95 -14.82 13.63
N PRO A 39 45.84 -13.81 13.96
CA PRO A 39 45.87 -12.79 15.04
C PRO A 39 46.04 -11.31 14.60
N SER A 40 45.62 -10.42 15.52
CA SER A 40 46.32 -9.22 16.04
C SER A 40 47.25 -8.40 15.13
N GLN A 41 46.88 -7.12 14.91
CA GLN A 41 47.82 -6.00 14.99
C GLN A 41 47.08 -4.68 15.33
N ALA A 42 47.61 -3.98 16.33
CA ALA A 42 47.14 -2.71 16.87
C ALA A 42 47.84 -1.51 16.17
N PRO A 43 47.71 -0.25 16.64
CA PRO A 43 46.91 0.79 15.98
C PRO A 43 47.76 1.93 15.40
N ALA A 44 47.33 2.55 14.30
CA ALA A 44 47.90 3.84 13.90
C ALA A 44 46.97 4.71 13.03
N LYS A 45 46.71 5.90 13.57
CA LYS A 45 46.32 7.16 12.93
C LYS A 45 44.89 7.27 12.41
N VAL A 46 44.08 7.97 13.20
CA VAL A 46 42.84 8.64 12.80
C VAL A 46 43.18 9.77 11.80
N PRO A 47 42.64 9.77 10.58
CA PRO A 47 42.45 10.99 9.81
C PRO A 47 41.09 11.59 10.17
N ALA A 48 41.07 12.91 10.38
CA ALA A 48 39.92 13.68 10.80
C ALA A 48 38.62 13.35 10.03
N VAL A 49 37.60 12.94 10.77
CA VAL A 49 36.22 12.83 10.28
C VAL A 49 35.74 14.26 9.99
N LYS A 50 35.59 14.62 8.71
CA LYS A 50 34.68 15.70 8.35
C LYS A 50 33.26 15.20 8.60
N ALA A 51 32.60 15.82 9.57
CA ALA A 51 31.18 15.61 9.82
C ALA A 51 30.37 15.83 8.52
N PRO A 52 29.47 14.92 8.13
CA PRO A 52 28.43 15.27 7.17
C PRO A 52 27.48 16.21 7.91
N THR A 53 27.55 17.49 7.56
CA THR A 53 26.55 18.49 7.93
C THR A 53 25.19 17.99 7.45
N HIS A 54 24.37 17.45 8.36
CA HIS A 54 22.95 17.27 8.11
C HIS A 54 22.34 18.67 8.11
N ALA A 55 22.28 19.26 6.92
CA ALA A 55 21.41 20.40 6.69
C ALA A 55 19.98 19.98 7.08
N PRO A 56 19.27 20.78 7.89
CA PRO A 56 17.88 20.49 8.21
C PRO A 56 17.08 20.35 6.91
N PRO A 57 16.11 19.41 6.81
CA PRO A 57 15.26 19.32 5.63
C PRO A 57 14.59 20.67 5.44
N ALA A 58 14.84 21.27 4.28
CA ALA A 58 14.17 22.48 3.84
C ALA A 58 12.67 22.30 4.07
N ALA A 59 12.06 23.24 4.79
CA ALA A 59 10.62 23.28 4.96
C ALA A 59 9.95 23.10 3.58
N PRO A 60 8.85 22.33 3.46
CA PRO A 60 8.10 22.32 2.23
C PRO A 60 7.59 23.74 2.00
N THR A 61 8.19 24.44 1.05
CA THR A 61 7.67 25.70 0.54
C THR A 61 6.30 25.38 -0.04
N TYR A 62 5.25 25.69 0.70
CA TYR A 62 3.90 25.74 0.14
C TYR A 62 3.95 26.81 -0.92
N ALA A 63 4.08 26.40 -2.18
CA ALA A 63 3.80 27.27 -3.30
C ALA A 63 2.38 27.83 -3.07
N PRO A 64 2.18 29.15 -3.14
CA PRO A 64 0.84 29.72 -3.08
C PRO A 64 -0.02 29.06 -4.17
N PRO A 65 -1.33 28.87 -3.94
CA PRO A 65 -2.22 28.25 -4.91
C PRO A 65 -2.08 28.98 -6.26
N PRO A 66 -2.06 28.27 -7.40
CA PRO A 66 -2.04 28.93 -8.69
C PRO A 66 -3.22 29.89 -8.78
N LYS A 67 -2.90 31.15 -9.11
CA LYS A 67 -3.89 32.20 -9.39
C LYS A 67 -4.84 31.69 -10.46
N GLU A 68 -6.11 31.71 -10.14
CA GLU A 68 -7.21 31.43 -11.04
C GLU A 68 -7.23 32.48 -12.15
N THR A 69 -7.01 32.05 -13.39
CA THR A 69 -7.11 32.91 -14.57
C THR A 69 -7.95 32.26 -15.66
N ALA A 70 -9.07 32.93 -15.94
CA ALA A 70 -9.80 33.03 -17.21
C ALA A 70 -10.71 31.84 -17.63
N PRO A 71 -11.79 32.13 -18.39
CA PRO A 71 -13.06 31.42 -18.31
C PRO A 71 -13.07 30.13 -19.13
N VAL A 72 -13.69 29.10 -18.54
CA VAL A 72 -13.95 27.82 -19.19
C VAL A 72 -15.04 28.00 -20.26
N PRO A 73 -14.89 27.45 -21.49
CA PRO A 73 -15.98 27.38 -22.49
C PRO A 73 -17.20 26.63 -21.91
N PRO A 74 -18.44 26.82 -22.44
CA PRO A 74 -19.67 26.42 -21.78
C PRO A 74 -19.65 24.93 -21.42
N VAL A 75 -19.48 24.70 -20.11
CA VAL A 75 -19.51 23.38 -19.50
C VAL A 75 -20.92 22.83 -19.74
N LYS A 76 -20.98 21.65 -20.37
CA LYS A 76 -22.17 20.79 -20.43
C LYS A 76 -22.86 20.81 -19.04
N PRO A 77 -24.21 20.82 -18.96
CA PRO A 77 -24.93 21.10 -17.71
C PRO A 77 -24.32 20.38 -16.51
N PRO A 78 -24.20 21.04 -15.34
CA PRO A 78 -23.62 20.45 -14.16
C PRO A 78 -24.30 19.11 -13.92
N ALA A 79 -23.51 18.04 -13.99
CA ALA A 79 -23.97 16.72 -13.60
C ALA A 79 -24.63 16.85 -12.22
N PRO A 80 -25.77 16.18 -11.99
CA PRO A 80 -26.47 16.24 -10.71
C PRO A 80 -25.48 16.00 -9.58
N ALA A 81 -25.60 16.80 -8.52
CA ALA A 81 -24.75 16.72 -7.32
C ALA A 81 -24.49 15.25 -6.98
N PRO A 82 -23.23 14.86 -6.69
CA PRO A 82 -22.89 13.47 -6.48
C PRO A 82 -23.83 12.91 -5.40
N PRO A 83 -24.48 11.76 -5.66
CA PRO A 83 -25.37 11.16 -4.69
C PRO A 83 -24.63 11.06 -3.36
N SER A 84 -25.35 11.34 -2.27
CA SER A 84 -24.91 11.09 -0.90
C SER A 84 -24.10 9.79 -0.85
N PRO A 85 -23.00 9.75 -0.07
CA PRO A 85 -22.01 8.68 -0.15
C PRO A 85 -22.70 7.33 -0.21
N LEU A 86 -22.59 6.68 -1.37
CA LEU A 86 -23.20 5.38 -1.59
C LEU A 86 -22.73 4.45 -0.47
N PRO A 87 -23.64 3.72 0.19
CA PRO A 87 -23.28 2.89 1.31
C PRO A 87 -22.33 1.78 0.83
N VAL A 88 -21.10 1.76 1.34
CA VAL A 88 -20.13 0.68 1.04
C VAL A 88 -20.55 -0.55 1.82
N ARG A 89 -21.14 -1.54 1.16
CA ARG A 89 -21.55 -2.81 1.78
C ARG A 89 -20.53 -3.90 1.54
N SER A 90 -19.80 -3.80 0.43
CA SER A 90 -18.84 -4.78 -0.04
C SER A 90 -17.57 -4.11 -0.57
N LYS A 91 -16.52 -4.91 -0.75
CA LYS A 91 -15.26 -4.43 -1.35
C LYS A 91 -15.42 -3.97 -2.80
N LYS A 92 -16.44 -4.46 -3.51
CA LYS A 92 -16.71 -4.06 -4.90
C LYS A 92 -17.19 -2.61 -4.98
N ASP A 93 -17.95 -2.16 -3.97
CA ASP A 93 -18.43 -0.78 -3.88
C ASP A 93 -17.29 0.21 -3.67
N CYS A 94 -16.16 -0.25 -3.13
CA CYS A 94 -14.95 0.56 -2.98
C CYS A 94 -14.27 0.89 -4.31
N ILE A 95 -14.43 0.07 -5.35
CA ILE A 95 -13.70 0.22 -6.63
C ILE A 95 -14.00 1.59 -7.27
N PRO A 96 -15.26 1.92 -7.61
CA PRO A 96 -15.55 3.19 -8.27
C PRO A 96 -15.26 4.40 -7.38
N LEU A 97 -15.43 4.26 -6.06
CA LEU A 97 -15.17 5.33 -5.10
C LEU A 97 -13.67 5.63 -4.98
N CYS A 98 -12.83 4.59 -4.92
CA CYS A 98 -11.39 4.74 -4.86
C CYS A 98 -10.79 5.23 -6.18
N ASP A 99 -11.38 4.84 -7.32
CA ASP A 99 -10.99 5.39 -8.62
C ASP A 99 -11.25 6.88 -8.70
N GLN A 100 -12.41 7.34 -8.21
CA GLN A 100 -12.73 8.77 -8.13
C GLN A 100 -11.77 9.50 -7.17
N ARG A 101 -11.58 8.96 -5.95
CA ARG A 101 -10.68 9.53 -4.94
C ARG A 101 -9.25 9.71 -5.46
N CYS A 102 -8.76 8.75 -6.23
CA CYS A 102 -7.38 8.72 -6.71
C CYS A 102 -7.18 9.31 -8.11
N GLN A 103 -8.23 9.88 -8.72
CA GLN A 103 -8.22 10.31 -10.13
C GLN A 103 -7.11 11.33 -10.43
N LEU A 104 -6.86 12.27 -9.50
CA LEU A 104 -5.85 13.33 -9.62
C LEU A 104 -4.55 13.01 -8.87
N HIS A 105 -4.44 11.84 -8.25
CA HIS A 105 -3.25 11.45 -7.52
C HIS A 105 -2.12 11.11 -8.51
N SER A 106 -0.92 11.68 -8.32
CA SER A 106 0.23 11.44 -9.20
C SER A 106 0.57 9.94 -9.33
N ARG A 107 0.46 9.21 -8.22
CA ARG A 107 0.63 7.76 -8.15
C ARG A 107 -0.72 7.02 -8.03
N LYS A 108 -1.53 7.03 -9.09
CA LYS A 108 -2.90 6.46 -9.08
C LYS A 108 -2.97 5.03 -8.54
N ARG A 109 -2.15 4.10 -9.05
CA ARG A 109 -2.16 2.69 -8.63
C ARG A 109 -1.87 2.49 -7.14
N LEU A 110 -0.95 3.30 -6.59
CA LEU A 110 -0.59 3.25 -5.17
C LEU A 110 -1.71 3.83 -4.30
N CYS A 111 -2.28 4.96 -4.73
CA CYS A 111 -3.44 5.56 -4.08
C CYS A 111 -4.63 4.59 -4.05
N THR A 112 -5.02 4.01 -5.19
CA THR A 112 -6.17 3.09 -5.26
C THR A 112 -5.98 1.88 -4.35
N ARG A 113 -4.76 1.31 -4.30
CA ARG A 113 -4.43 0.18 -3.40
C ARG A 113 -4.59 0.55 -1.92
N ALA A 114 -4.09 1.71 -1.52
CA ALA A 114 -4.23 2.22 -0.16
C ALA A 114 -5.71 2.50 0.17
N CYS A 115 -6.41 3.19 -0.74
CA CYS A 115 -7.84 3.49 -0.62
C CYS A 115 -8.66 2.21 -0.46
N MET A 116 -8.46 1.18 -1.28
CA MET A 116 -9.22 -0.07 -1.18
C MET A 116 -9.02 -0.76 0.17
N THR A 117 -7.80 -0.71 0.73
CA THR A 117 -7.53 -1.26 2.06
C THR A 117 -8.28 -0.49 3.14
N CYS A 118 -8.29 0.84 3.04
CA CYS A 118 -9.01 1.69 3.99
C CYS A 118 -10.53 1.54 3.87
N CYS A 119 -11.04 1.49 2.65
CA CYS A 119 -12.45 1.31 2.36
C CYS A 119 -12.96 -0.06 2.82
N ASP A 120 -12.20 -1.13 2.60
CA ASP A 120 -12.60 -2.46 3.04
C ASP A 120 -12.67 -2.56 4.57
N ARG A 121 -11.82 -1.84 5.28
CA ARG A 121 -11.84 -1.80 6.75
C ARG A 121 -12.91 -0.86 7.31
N CYS A 122 -13.01 0.35 6.76
CA CYS A 122 -13.85 1.42 7.31
C CYS A 122 -15.22 1.54 6.66
N LYS A 123 -15.46 0.79 5.58
CA LYS A 123 -16.70 0.84 4.78
C LYS A 123 -17.09 2.26 4.39
N CYS A 124 -16.09 3.08 4.06
CA CYS A 124 -16.27 4.48 3.68
C CYS A 124 -15.10 4.97 2.82
N VAL A 125 -15.39 5.77 1.80
CA VAL A 125 -14.42 6.55 1.03
C VAL A 125 -14.87 8.01 1.07
N PRO A 126 -14.03 8.95 1.48
CA PRO A 126 -14.47 10.32 1.60
C PRO A 126 -14.60 10.98 0.21
N PRO A 127 -15.58 11.88 0.03
CA PRO A 127 -15.88 12.47 -1.27
C PRO A 127 -14.75 13.39 -1.77
N GLY A 128 -14.66 13.50 -3.10
CA GLY A 128 -13.66 14.31 -3.77
C GLY A 128 -12.31 13.61 -3.90
N THR A 129 -11.33 14.30 -4.48
CA THR A 129 -9.98 13.76 -4.76
C THR A 129 -8.96 14.10 -3.67
N PHE A 130 -9.27 15.07 -2.79
CA PHE A 130 -8.42 15.54 -1.70
C PHE A 130 -9.25 15.93 -0.48
N GLY A 131 -8.66 15.85 0.72
CA GLY A 131 -9.29 16.27 1.97
C GLY A 131 -10.52 15.43 2.37
N ASN A 132 -11.44 16.03 3.12
CA ASN A 132 -12.71 15.42 3.54
C ASN A 132 -12.58 14.11 4.35
N ARG A 133 -11.39 13.79 4.88
CA ARG A 133 -11.10 12.51 5.54
C ARG A 133 -11.99 12.31 6.77
N GLU A 134 -12.32 13.39 7.44
CA GLU A 134 -13.20 13.46 8.61
C GLU A 134 -14.63 12.96 8.33
N LYS A 135 -15.08 12.98 7.07
CA LYS A 135 -16.41 12.44 6.69
C LYS A 135 -16.52 10.92 6.86
N CYS A 136 -15.39 10.21 6.85
CA CYS A 136 -15.33 8.78 7.15
C CYS A 136 -14.89 8.47 8.59
N GLY A 137 -14.79 9.51 9.44
CA GLY A 137 -14.45 9.39 10.85
C GLY A 137 -13.05 8.83 11.11
N LYS A 138 -12.84 8.47 12.39
CA LYS A 138 -11.55 8.05 12.94
C LYS A 138 -10.92 6.86 12.23
N CYS A 139 -11.73 5.92 11.77
CA CYS A 139 -11.22 4.74 11.08
C CYS A 139 -10.36 5.11 9.86
N TYR A 140 -10.81 6.08 9.06
CA TYR A 140 -10.10 6.52 7.86
C TYR A 140 -8.98 7.53 8.18
N THR A 141 -9.18 8.39 9.20
CA THR A 141 -8.22 9.44 9.55
C THR A 141 -7.01 8.89 10.32
N ASP A 142 -7.22 7.95 11.23
CA ASP A 142 -6.24 7.56 12.25
C ASP A 142 -5.47 6.30 11.85
N MET A 143 -5.79 5.73 10.68
CA MET A 143 -5.08 4.57 10.15
C MET A 143 -3.66 4.96 9.72
N THR A 144 -2.67 4.32 10.33
CA THR A 144 -1.25 4.56 10.04
C THR A 144 -0.58 3.32 9.44
N THR A 145 0.53 3.58 8.76
CA THR A 145 1.50 2.55 8.35
C THR A 145 2.50 2.30 9.47
N HIS A 146 3.34 1.27 9.35
CA HIS A 146 4.43 1.01 10.33
C HIS A 146 5.38 2.20 10.53
N GLY A 147 5.48 3.12 9.55
CA GLY A 147 6.29 4.34 9.65
C GLY A 147 5.56 5.54 10.28
N ASN A 148 4.47 5.33 11.03
CA ASN A 148 3.65 6.38 11.64
C ASN A 148 3.13 7.45 10.67
N LYS A 149 3.01 7.10 9.38
CA LYS A 149 2.39 7.96 8.36
C LYS A 149 0.95 7.54 8.12
N TYR A 150 0.08 8.52 7.87
CA TYR A 150 -1.30 8.26 7.46
C TYR A 150 -1.33 7.34 6.23
N LYS A 151 -2.10 6.25 6.36
CA LYS A 151 -2.19 5.20 5.35
C LYS A 151 -3.19 5.55 4.24
N CYS A 152 -4.31 6.17 4.61
CA CYS A 152 -5.42 6.39 3.69
C CYS A 152 -5.26 7.72 2.93
N PRO A 153 -5.54 7.74 1.60
CA PRO A 153 -5.41 8.93 0.77
C PRO A 153 -6.46 10.00 1.06
#